data_AF-A0A2D9U030-F1
#
_entry.id   AF-A0A2D9U030-F1
#
_cell.length_a   1.000
_cell.length_b   1.000
_cell.length_c   1.000
_cell.angle_alpha   90.00
_cell.angle_beta   90.00
_cell.angle_gamma   90.00
#
_symmetry.space_group_name_H-M   'P 1'
#
loop_
_entity.id
_entity.type
_entity.pdbx_description
1 polymer ?
#
loop_
_entity_poly.entity_id
_entity_poly.type
_entity_poly.pdbx_seq_one_letter_code
_entity_poly.pdbx_strand_id
1 'polypeptide(L)'
;MSKSEPVKPAHFIRQIISKDLDSGKNDGRVATRFPPEPNGYLHVGHAKSICLNFSMAEEFGGTCNLRFDDTNPEKESQEYIEAIKRDVTWLGFEWHADVRYASDYFDRLYEFAVELIKQHKAYVDESTPEQIRAMRGTLTEPGQDSPYRSRTVEENLQQFERMRAGEFAD
;
A
#
# COMPACT_ATOMS: atom_id res chain seq x y z
N MET A 1 32.47 5.22 32.68
CA MET A 1 32.05 3.85 32.33
C MET A 1 31.03 3.94 31.22
N SER A 2 31.44 3.63 29.98
CA SER A 2 30.53 3.54 28.85
C SER A 2 29.64 2.32 29.08
N LYS A 3 28.33 2.54 29.29
CA LYS A 3 27.37 1.44 29.31
C LYS A 3 27.36 0.87 27.90
N SER A 4 27.80 -0.38 27.72
CA SER A 4 27.64 -1.09 26.46
C SER A 4 26.15 -1.12 26.11
N GLU A 5 25.79 -0.59 24.95
CA GLU A 5 24.41 -0.66 24.46
C GLU A 5 23.98 -2.13 24.37
N PRO A 6 22.77 -2.47 24.82
CA PRO A 6 22.26 -3.83 24.71
C PRO A 6 22.16 -4.21 23.23
N VAL A 7 22.74 -5.35 22.86
CA VAL A 7 22.63 -5.91 21.51
C VAL A 7 21.15 -6.14 21.21
N LYS A 8 20.58 -5.33 20.30
CA LYS A 8 19.17 -5.47 19.90
C LYS A 8 18.94 -6.89 19.37
N PRO A 9 17.87 -7.59 19.80
CA PRO A 9 17.55 -8.92 19.28
C PRO A 9 17.40 -8.85 17.75
N ALA A 10 18.19 -9.62 17.02
CA ALA A 10 18.11 -9.63 15.57
C ALA A 10 16.83 -10.34 15.13
N HIS A 11 15.84 -9.57 14.66
CA HIS A 11 14.70 -10.11 13.94
C HIS A 11 15.04 -10.27 12.45
N PHE A 12 14.32 -11.14 11.75
CA PHE A 12 14.63 -11.50 10.36
C PHE A 12 14.64 -10.30 9.40
N ILE A 13 13.78 -9.29 9.60
CA ILE A 13 13.76 -8.07 8.76
C ILE A 13 15.09 -7.31 8.84
N ARG A 14 15.66 -7.17 10.04
CA ARG A 14 16.96 -6.51 10.23
C ARG A 14 18.07 -7.25 9.48
N GLN A 15 18.08 -8.59 9.57
CA GLN A 15 19.05 -9.42 8.86
C GLN A 15 18.94 -9.28 7.33
N ILE A 16 17.70 -9.17 6.81
CA ILE A 16 17.45 -8.93 5.38
C ILE A 16 18.01 -7.56 4.97
N ILE A 17 17.71 -6.50 5.74
CA ILE A 17 18.21 -5.15 5.45
C ILE A 17 19.75 -5.13 5.47
N SER A 18 20.38 -5.68 6.51
CA SER A 18 21.85 -5.74 6.58
C SER A 18 22.46 -6.46 5.37
N LYS A 19 21.91 -7.61 4.99
CA LYS A 19 22.39 -8.37 3.81
C LYS A 19 22.22 -7.58 2.51
N ASP A 20 21.09 -6.90 2.34
CA ASP A 20 20.82 -6.08 1.16
C ASP A 20 21.83 -4.91 1.06
N LEU A 21 22.13 -4.26 2.20
CA LEU A 21 23.13 -3.21 2.30
C LEU A 21 24.56 -3.71 2.03
N ASP A 22 24.94 -4.85 2.60
CA ASP A 22 26.26 -5.48 2.36
C ASP A 22 26.46 -5.83 0.88
N SER A 23 25.37 -6.13 0.16
CA SER A 23 25.39 -6.39 -1.29
C SER A 23 25.32 -5.13 -2.17
N GLY A 24 25.24 -3.94 -1.56
CA GLY A 24 25.13 -2.67 -2.27
C GLY A 24 23.79 -2.41 -2.95
N LYS A 25 22.72 -3.11 -2.53
CA LYS A 25 21.39 -2.96 -3.13
C LYS A 25 20.84 -1.54 -2.91
N ASN A 26 20.12 -1.02 -3.92
CA ASN A 26 19.49 0.31 -3.90
C ASN A 26 20.46 1.46 -3.56
N ASP A 27 21.75 1.30 -3.90
CA ASP A 27 22.81 2.26 -3.57
C ASP A 27 22.92 2.52 -2.05
N GLY A 28 22.66 1.50 -1.23
CA GLY A 28 22.73 1.58 0.23
C GLY A 28 21.53 2.27 0.89
N ARG A 29 20.45 2.56 0.15
CA ARG A 29 19.28 3.26 0.68
C ARG A 29 18.27 2.31 1.32
N VAL A 30 17.85 2.66 2.55
CA VAL A 30 16.72 2.04 3.24
C VAL A 30 15.54 3.01 3.27
N ALA A 31 14.38 2.57 2.79
CA ALA A 31 13.14 3.34 2.85
C ALA A 31 12.00 2.46 3.35
N THR A 32 11.43 2.81 4.51
CA THR A 32 10.28 2.15 5.12
C THR A 32 9.06 3.07 5.07
N ARG A 33 7.90 2.52 5.45
CA ARG A 33 6.67 3.31 5.59
C ARG A 33 5.71 2.71 6.60
N PHE A 34 5.01 3.55 7.34
CA PHE A 34 3.83 3.18 8.11
C PHE A 34 2.57 3.65 7.35
N PRO A 35 1.77 2.73 6.76
CA PRO A 35 0.65 3.09 5.89
C PRO A 35 -0.73 2.76 6.50
N PRO A 36 -1.20 3.44 7.55
CA PRO A 36 -2.53 3.19 8.09
C PRO A 36 -3.63 3.72 7.15
N GLU A 37 -4.76 3.03 7.12
CA GLU A 37 -6.01 3.58 6.59
C GLU A 37 -6.55 4.62 7.61
N PRO A 38 -6.96 5.83 7.18
CA PRO A 38 -7.47 6.85 8.10
C PRO A 38 -8.97 6.67 8.40
N ASN A 39 -9.36 5.46 8.83
CA ASN A 39 -10.75 5.09 9.14
C ASN A 39 -10.98 4.65 10.61
N GLY A 40 -9.97 4.81 11.46
CA GLY A 40 -10.06 4.46 12.87
C GLY A 40 -8.86 4.92 13.69
N TYR A 41 -9.01 4.86 15.01
CA TYR A 41 -7.93 5.18 15.97
C TYR A 41 -6.91 4.05 16.06
N LEU A 42 -5.64 4.42 16.29
CA LEU A 42 -4.60 3.43 16.52
C LEU A 42 -4.75 2.76 17.88
N HIS A 43 -4.74 1.43 17.90
CA HIS A 43 -4.55 0.64 19.12
C HIS A 43 -3.11 0.12 19.28
N VAL A 44 -2.80 -0.51 20.42
CA VAL A 44 -1.47 -1.06 20.77
C VAL A 44 -0.86 -1.99 19.70
N GLY A 45 -1.67 -2.72 18.94
CA GLY A 45 -1.17 -3.52 17.81
C GLY A 45 -0.40 -2.70 16.76
N HIS A 46 -0.79 -1.45 16.51
CA HIS A 46 -0.11 -0.56 15.57
C HIS A 46 1.25 -0.10 16.09
N ALA A 47 1.43 0.01 17.41
CA ALA A 47 2.71 0.41 18.00
C ALA A 47 3.85 -0.52 17.56
N LYS A 48 3.58 -1.82 17.38
CA LYS A 48 4.57 -2.76 16.84
C LYS A 48 5.00 -2.38 15.42
N SER A 49 4.06 -2.03 14.55
CA SER A 49 4.33 -1.64 13.16
C SER A 49 5.06 -0.30 13.09
N ILE A 50 4.65 0.67 13.92
CA ILE A 50 5.32 1.97 14.05
C ILE A 50 6.77 1.77 14.50
N CYS A 51 6.99 1.15 15.67
CA CYS A 51 8.33 0.92 16.19
C CYS A 51 9.20 0.18 15.17
N LEU A 52 8.67 -0.84 14.49
CA LEU A 52 9.43 -1.57 13.47
C LEU A 52 9.82 -0.67 12.28
N ASN A 53 8.88 0.04 11.66
CA ASN A 53 9.17 0.78 10.44
C ASN A 53 10.07 2.00 10.71
N PHE A 54 9.78 2.76 11.77
CA PHE A 54 10.54 3.96 12.09
C PHE A 54 11.93 3.64 12.64
N SER A 55 12.05 2.66 13.58
CA SER A 55 13.38 2.32 14.12
C SER A 55 14.29 1.63 13.11
N MET A 56 13.76 0.91 12.12
CA MET A 56 14.59 0.36 11.03
C MET A 56 15.11 1.46 10.11
N ALA A 57 14.32 2.49 9.81
CA ALA A 57 14.84 3.65 9.09
C ALA A 57 15.92 4.36 9.90
N GLU A 58 15.68 4.64 11.18
CA GLU A 58 16.65 5.31 12.05
C GLU A 58 17.96 4.51 12.20
N GLU A 59 17.86 3.21 12.49
CA GLU A 59 19.03 2.35 12.70
C GLU A 59 19.95 2.25 11.47
N PHE A 60 19.37 2.30 10.28
CA PHE A 60 20.11 2.20 9.02
C PHE A 60 20.32 3.56 8.32
N GLY A 61 20.04 4.68 8.99
CA GLY A 61 20.18 6.02 8.41
C GLY A 61 19.30 6.25 7.17
N GLY A 62 18.17 5.56 7.09
CA GLY A 62 17.20 5.62 6.00
C GLY A 62 16.05 6.59 6.25
N THR A 63 14.97 6.44 5.47
CA THR A 63 13.76 7.27 5.56
C THR A 63 12.55 6.44 5.93
N CYS A 64 11.66 6.94 6.80
CA CYS A 64 10.35 6.33 7.04
C CYS A 64 9.24 7.33 6.68
N ASN A 65 8.40 6.97 5.72
CA ASN A 65 7.25 7.80 5.36
C ASN A 65 6.04 7.44 6.24
N LEU A 66 5.33 8.45 6.75
CA LEU A 66 3.92 8.30 7.16
C LEU A 66 3.07 8.49 5.90
N ARG A 67 2.32 7.45 5.51
CA ARG A 67 1.44 7.50 4.35
C ARG A 67 0.02 7.14 4.77
N PHE A 68 -0.97 7.94 4.45
CA PHE A 68 -2.35 7.51 4.61
C PHE A 68 -2.75 6.67 3.41
N ASP A 69 -3.28 5.46 3.65
CA ASP A 69 -3.85 4.61 2.61
C ASP A 69 -5.31 5.01 2.38
N ASP A 70 -5.49 6.21 1.83
CA ASP A 70 -6.75 6.95 1.74
C ASP A 70 -7.46 6.69 0.39
N THR A 71 -7.69 5.42 0.08
CA THR A 71 -8.30 4.98 -1.19
C THR A 71 -9.80 4.74 -1.12
N ASN A 72 -10.41 4.85 0.06
CA ASN A 72 -11.83 4.64 0.32
C ASN A 72 -12.52 5.94 0.77
N PRO A 73 -13.17 6.67 -0.15
CA PRO A 73 -13.74 7.98 0.17
C PRO A 73 -14.87 7.97 1.21
N GLU A 74 -15.51 6.82 1.48
CA GLU A 74 -16.64 6.73 2.41
C GLU A 74 -16.23 6.63 3.89
N LYS A 75 -15.02 6.14 4.17
CA LYS A 75 -14.62 5.73 5.53
C LYS A 75 -13.55 6.63 6.14
N GLU A 76 -13.12 7.65 5.40
CA GLU A 76 -11.94 8.42 5.74
C GLU A 76 -12.33 9.74 6.41
N SER A 77 -11.62 10.07 7.49
CA SER A 77 -11.87 11.30 8.24
C SER A 77 -10.57 12.01 8.62
N GLN A 78 -10.59 13.33 8.51
CA GLN A 78 -9.51 14.20 8.99
C GLN A 78 -9.22 13.97 10.47
N GLU A 79 -10.23 13.60 11.26
CA GLU A 79 -10.08 13.26 12.68
C GLU A 79 -9.07 12.13 12.89
N TYR A 80 -9.17 11.06 12.09
CA TYR A 80 -8.27 9.91 12.20
C TYR A 80 -6.87 10.24 11.70
N ILE A 81 -6.74 11.05 10.65
CA ILE A 81 -5.45 11.56 10.16
C ILE A 81 -4.69 12.29 11.29
N GLU A 82 -5.35 13.22 11.96
CA GLU A 82 -4.72 14.01 13.03
C GLU A 82 -4.44 13.17 14.28
N ALA A 83 -5.33 12.23 14.63
CA ALA A 83 -5.09 11.29 15.72
C ALA A 83 -3.87 10.39 15.45
N ILE A 84 -3.76 9.84 14.25
CA ILE A 84 -2.64 8.99 13.83
C ILE A 84 -1.31 9.77 13.89
N LYS A 85 -1.27 10.99 13.34
CA LYS A 85 -0.07 11.85 13.41
C LYS A 85 0.35 12.07 14.86
N ARG A 86 -0.60 12.45 15.73
CA ARG A 86 -0.36 12.67 17.15
C ARG A 86 0.18 11.43 17.84
N ASP A 87 -0.37 10.26 17.58
CA ASP A 87 0.05 9.02 18.23
C ASP A 87 1.46 8.59 17.79
N VAL A 88 1.81 8.78 16.50
CA VAL A 88 3.17 8.55 15.99
C VAL A 88 4.18 9.49 16.67
N THR A 89 3.86 10.78 16.76
CA THR A 89 4.70 11.76 17.45
C THR A 89 4.79 11.49 18.96
N TRP A 90 3.69 11.08 19.59
CA TRP A 90 3.65 10.73 21.01
C TRP A 90 4.54 9.52 21.34
N LEU A 91 4.66 8.56 20.41
CA LEU A 91 5.60 7.44 20.51
C LEU A 91 7.07 7.85 20.29
N GLY A 92 7.34 9.12 19.98
CA GLY A 92 8.69 9.68 19.82
C GLY A 92 9.27 9.52 18.43
N PHE A 93 8.45 9.25 17.42
CA PHE A 93 8.90 9.11 16.03
C PHE A 93 8.55 10.33 15.18
N GLU A 94 9.41 10.62 14.22
CA GLU A 94 9.19 11.62 13.17
C GLU A 94 9.23 10.92 11.81
N TRP A 95 8.33 11.31 10.91
CA TRP A 95 8.33 10.83 9.52
C TRP A 95 9.19 11.73 8.64
N HIS A 96 9.69 11.16 7.56
CA HIS A 96 10.53 11.84 6.61
C HIS A 96 9.71 12.75 5.68
N ALA A 97 10.11 14.02 5.59
CA ALA A 97 9.48 15.05 4.77
C ALA A 97 7.96 15.19 5.07
N ASP A 98 7.18 15.57 4.07
CA ASP A 98 5.73 15.68 4.21
C ASP A 98 5.04 14.31 4.22
N VAL A 99 3.93 14.26 4.95
CA VAL A 99 2.98 13.14 4.91
C VAL A 99 2.56 12.87 3.47
N ARG A 100 2.41 11.59 3.13
CA ARG A 100 1.94 11.15 1.82
C ARG A 100 0.50 10.67 1.89
N TYR A 101 -0.25 10.87 0.82
CA TYR A 101 -1.59 10.33 0.65
C TYR A 101 -1.57 9.37 -0.54
N ALA A 102 -2.26 8.23 -0.44
CA ALA A 102 -2.42 7.30 -1.55
C ALA A 102 -3.23 7.94 -2.68
N SER A 103 -4.22 8.76 -2.32
CA SER A 103 -5.08 9.53 -3.24
C SER A 103 -4.32 10.50 -4.14
N ASP A 104 -3.23 11.11 -3.65
CA ASP A 104 -2.32 11.96 -4.45
C ASP A 104 -1.72 11.21 -5.66
N TYR A 105 -1.70 9.88 -5.63
CA TYR A 105 -1.18 9.04 -6.71
C TYR A 105 -2.25 8.50 -7.66
N PHE A 106 -3.53 8.88 -7.52
CA PHE A 106 -4.61 8.31 -8.35
C PHE A 106 -4.41 8.48 -9.85
N ASP A 107 -3.98 9.65 -10.31
CA ASP A 107 -3.69 9.85 -11.74
C ASP A 107 -2.60 8.89 -12.22
N ARG A 108 -1.55 8.69 -11.41
CA ARG A 108 -0.47 7.76 -11.75
C ARG A 108 -0.90 6.30 -11.71
N LEU A 109 -1.77 5.94 -10.76
CA LEU A 109 -2.35 4.59 -10.67
C LEU A 109 -3.28 4.30 -11.86
N TYR A 110 -4.07 5.29 -12.29
CA TYR A 110 -4.88 5.20 -13.51
C TYR A 110 -4.00 5.00 -14.75
N GLU A 111 -2.92 5.76 -14.90
CA GLU A 111 -1.96 5.56 -16.01
C GLU A 111 -1.37 4.15 -16.02
N PHE A 112 -1.04 3.60 -14.86
CA PHE A 112 -0.58 2.21 -14.77
C PHE A 112 -1.67 1.21 -15.15
N ALA A 113 -2.92 1.44 -14.76
CA ALA A 113 -4.04 0.60 -15.19
C ALA A 113 -4.21 0.61 -16.72
N VAL A 114 -4.13 1.79 -17.34
CA VAL A 114 -4.14 1.94 -18.82
C VAL A 114 -3.00 1.16 -19.46
N GLU A 115 -1.79 1.24 -18.91
CA GLU A 115 -0.63 0.48 -19.42
C GLU A 115 -0.83 -1.05 -19.27
N LEU A 116 -1.39 -1.50 -18.15
CA LEU A 116 -1.73 -2.91 -17.94
C LEU A 116 -2.78 -3.39 -18.96
N ILE A 117 -3.79 -2.57 -19.26
CA ILE A 117 -4.78 -2.88 -20.30
C ILE A 117 -4.08 -3.03 -21.66
N LYS A 118 -3.24 -2.07 -22.06
CA LYS A 118 -2.49 -2.11 -23.33
C LYS A 118 -1.58 -3.33 -23.45
N GLN A 119 -1.05 -3.84 -22.34
CA GLN A 119 -0.22 -5.05 -22.28
C GLN A 119 -1.03 -6.36 -22.17
N HIS A 120 -2.37 -6.32 -22.30
CA HIS A 120 -3.25 -7.47 -22.08
C HIS A 120 -3.12 -8.10 -20.68
N LYS A 121 -2.79 -7.29 -19.66
CA LYS A 121 -2.63 -7.71 -18.26
C LYS A 121 -3.79 -7.28 -17.36
N ALA A 122 -4.75 -6.53 -17.90
CA ALA A 122 -5.98 -6.12 -17.23
C ALA A 122 -7.14 -6.05 -18.24
N TYR A 123 -8.36 -6.24 -17.75
CA TYR A 123 -9.60 -6.14 -18.54
C TYR A 123 -10.74 -5.58 -17.65
N VAL A 124 -11.76 -5.01 -18.27
CA VAL A 124 -12.99 -4.56 -17.60
C VAL A 124 -13.98 -5.70 -17.58
N ASP A 125 -14.44 -6.07 -16.39
CA ASP A 125 -15.42 -7.13 -16.14
C ASP A 125 -16.79 -6.51 -15.82
N GLU A 126 -17.81 -6.87 -16.61
CA GLU A 126 -19.19 -6.41 -16.44
C GLU A 126 -20.08 -7.48 -15.79
N SER A 127 -19.49 -8.55 -15.27
CA SER A 127 -20.22 -9.55 -14.50
C SER A 127 -20.69 -8.99 -13.15
N THR A 128 -21.85 -9.46 -12.68
CA THR A 128 -22.35 -9.07 -11.35
C THR A 128 -21.43 -9.62 -10.24
N PRO A 129 -21.44 -9.06 -9.02
CA PRO A 129 -20.67 -9.58 -7.90
C PRO A 129 -20.91 -11.08 -7.63
N GLU A 130 -22.14 -11.57 -7.81
CA GLU A 130 -22.49 -12.98 -7.68
C GLU A 130 -21.85 -13.84 -8.76
N GLN A 131 -21.86 -13.36 -10.01
CA GLN A 131 -21.21 -14.04 -11.14
C GLN A 131 -19.70 -14.09 -10.95
N ILE A 132 -19.07 -12.97 -10.57
CA ILE A 132 -17.62 -12.93 -10.26
C ILE A 132 -17.28 -13.91 -9.15
N ARG A 133 -18.10 -13.97 -8.09
CA ARG A 133 -17.89 -14.90 -6.98
C ARG A 133 -18.01 -16.36 -7.43
N ALA A 134 -18.98 -16.69 -8.29
CA ALA A 134 -19.14 -18.02 -8.83
C ALA A 134 -17.97 -18.42 -9.75
N MET A 135 -17.50 -17.50 -10.60
CA MET A 135 -16.39 -17.74 -11.54
C MET A 135 -15.03 -17.82 -10.84
N ARG A 136 -14.83 -17.16 -9.70
CA ARG A 136 -13.54 -17.18 -8.98
C ARG A 136 -13.10 -18.57 -8.51
N GLY A 137 -14.05 -19.52 -8.42
CA GLY A 137 -13.80 -20.86 -7.91
C GLY A 137 -13.64 -20.89 -6.39
N THR A 138 -13.05 -21.96 -5.89
CA THR A 138 -12.86 -22.20 -4.45
C THR A 138 -11.45 -22.73 -4.17
N LEU A 139 -11.14 -23.05 -2.91
CA LEU A 139 -9.86 -23.69 -2.56
C LEU A 139 -9.69 -25.06 -3.26
N THR A 140 -10.80 -25.71 -3.64
CA THR A 140 -10.82 -27.06 -4.23
C THR A 140 -11.20 -27.08 -5.71
N GLU A 141 -11.75 -25.98 -6.24
CA GLU A 141 -12.23 -25.91 -7.62
C GLU A 141 -11.58 -24.74 -8.35
N PRO A 142 -10.98 -24.96 -9.53
CA PRO A 142 -10.35 -23.89 -10.28
C PRO A 142 -11.40 -22.87 -10.73
N GLY A 143 -10.98 -21.60 -10.76
CA GLY A 143 -11.79 -20.54 -11.35
C GLY A 143 -11.99 -20.72 -12.85
N GLN A 144 -13.00 -20.04 -13.36
CA GLN A 144 -13.33 -19.94 -14.78
C GLN A 144 -13.10 -18.51 -15.25
N ASP A 145 -12.68 -18.38 -16.50
CA ASP A 145 -12.48 -17.07 -17.11
C ASP A 145 -13.82 -16.34 -17.26
N SER A 146 -13.83 -15.04 -16.92
CA SER A 146 -14.96 -14.16 -17.23
C SER A 146 -15.21 -14.13 -18.74
N PRO A 147 -16.47 -14.06 -19.21
CA PRO A 147 -16.78 -13.88 -20.63
C PRO A 147 -16.16 -12.60 -21.21
N TYR A 148 -15.80 -11.64 -20.36
CA TYR A 148 -15.18 -10.37 -20.75
C TYR A 148 -13.65 -10.41 -20.74
N ARG A 149 -13.04 -11.51 -20.28
CA ARG A 149 -11.57 -11.63 -20.13
C ARG A 149 -10.81 -11.50 -21.45
N SER A 150 -11.42 -11.90 -22.55
CA SER A 150 -10.84 -11.86 -23.90
C SER A 150 -11.17 -10.59 -24.68
N ARG A 151 -11.72 -9.55 -24.03
CA ARG A 151 -11.95 -8.24 -24.64
C ARG A 151 -10.70 -7.68 -25.29
N THR A 152 -10.88 -6.94 -26.37
CA THR A 152 -9.79 -6.23 -27.03
C THR A 152 -9.27 -5.11 -26.14
N VAL A 153 -8.02 -4.67 -26.39
CA VAL A 153 -7.45 -3.49 -25.70
C VAL A 153 -8.34 -2.26 -25.89
N GLU A 154 -8.83 -2.04 -27.11
CA GLU A 154 -9.68 -0.90 -27.46
C GLU A 154 -10.97 -0.88 -26.63
N GLU A 155 -11.69 -2.01 -26.58
CA GLU A 155 -12.91 -2.11 -25.78
C GLU A 155 -12.65 -1.90 -24.30
N ASN A 156 -11.58 -2.48 -23.75
CA ASN A 156 -11.23 -2.30 -22.34
C ASN A 156 -10.90 -0.84 -22.01
N LEU A 157 -10.13 -0.16 -22.87
CA LEU A 157 -9.80 1.26 -22.67
C LEU A 157 -11.06 2.12 -22.76
N GLN A 158 -11.95 1.85 -23.72
CA GLN A 158 -13.20 2.56 -23.85
C GLN A 158 -14.07 2.40 -22.60
N GLN A 159 -14.27 1.17 -22.11
CA GLN A 159 -15.08 0.95 -20.91
C GLN A 159 -14.44 1.56 -19.67
N PHE A 160 -13.12 1.45 -19.51
CA PHE A 160 -12.41 2.00 -18.36
C PHE A 160 -12.48 3.53 -18.31
N GLU A 161 -12.46 4.19 -19.48
CA GLU A 161 -12.65 5.65 -19.56
C GLU A 161 -14.08 6.06 -19.18
N ARG A 162 -15.08 5.30 -19.62
CA ARG A 162 -16.49 5.52 -19.24
C ARG A 162 -16.73 5.32 -17.74
N MET A 163 -16.02 4.36 -17.12
CA MET A 163 -16.03 4.17 -15.66
C MET A 163 -15.47 5.40 -14.95
N ARG A 164 -14.33 5.94 -15.42
CA ARG A 164 -13.75 7.16 -14.86
C ARG A 164 -14.68 8.37 -15.02
N ALA A 165 -15.44 8.44 -16.11
CA ALA A 165 -16.41 9.49 -16.36
C ALA A 165 -17.72 9.36 -15.55
N GLY A 166 -17.88 8.29 -14.75
CA GLY A 166 -19.09 8.07 -13.95
C GLY A 166 -20.32 7.68 -14.77
N GLU A 167 -20.14 7.03 -15.92
CA GLU A 167 -21.25 6.61 -16.78
C GLU A 167 -21.98 5.35 -16.29
N PHE A 168 -21.44 4.65 -15.30
CA PHE A 168 -22.03 3.47 -14.69
C PHE A 168 -22.49 3.78 -13.27
N ALA A 169 -23.52 3.06 -12.81
CA ALA A 169 -23.94 3.13 -11.41
C ALA A 169 -22.91 2.43 -10.51
N ASP A 170 -22.80 2.93 -9.28
CA ASP A 170 -22.02 2.31 -8.19
C ASP A 170 -22.64 0.99 -7.70
#